data_AF-A0A7V8LPP0-F1
#
_entry.id   AF-A0A7V8LPP0-F1
#
_cell.length_a   1.000
_cell.length_b   1.000
_cell.length_c   1.000
_cell.angle_alpha   90.00
_cell.angle_beta   90.00
_cell.angle_gamma   90.00
#
_symmetry.space_group_name_H-M   'P 1'
#
loop_
_entity.id
_entity.type
_entity.pdbx_description
1 polymer ?
#
loop_
_entity_poly.entity_id
_entity_poly.type
_entity_poly.pdbx_seq_one_letter_code
_entity_poly.pdbx_strand_id
1 'polypeptide(L)'
;MGEPASRAEAFLRTATIAFVIGWGLDAIDHLRRGFAAAPQTLTYLAATHAVLIAVAVTMILSHRRHAPEATMIVGALSVLGLGYVHLMPSYWPTLQDSFVSGPRVDVTWFSWVTMLVSIGAALIWAHAGSRALVLRD
;
A
#
# COMPACT_ATOMS: atom_id res chain seq x y z
N MET A 1 9.43 3.88 30.79
CA MET A 1 9.39 3.87 29.30
C MET A 1 8.42 2.82 28.71
N GLY A 2 7.44 2.25 29.44
CA GLY A 2 6.66 1.09 28.97
C GLY A 2 5.34 1.39 28.23
N GLU A 3 4.58 2.40 28.65
CA GLU A 3 3.23 2.62 28.13
C GLU A 3 3.18 3.23 26.71
N PRO A 4 3.96 4.29 26.37
CA PRO A 4 3.93 4.88 25.03
C PRO A 4 4.44 3.95 23.93
N ALA A 5 5.49 3.18 24.22
CA ALA A 5 6.07 2.20 23.29
C ALA A 5 5.08 1.07 22.98
N SER A 6 4.40 0.54 24.00
CA SER A 6 3.37 -0.50 23.82
C SER A 6 2.17 -0.03 22.98
N ARG A 7 1.75 1.23 23.14
CA ARG A 7 0.68 1.83 22.33
C ARG A 7 1.12 2.02 20.87
N ALA A 8 2.38 2.43 20.65
CA ALA A 8 2.93 2.59 19.30
C ALA A 8 3.02 1.25 18.56
N GLU A 9 3.43 0.18 19.26
CA GLU A 9 3.47 -1.17 18.71
C GLU A 9 2.07 -1.70 18.37
N ALA A 10 1.10 -1.51 19.27
CA ALA A 10 -0.29 -1.87 19.01
C ALA A 10 -0.89 -1.10 17.81
N PHE A 11 -0.56 0.19 17.70
CA PHE A 11 -0.96 1.03 16.56
C PHE A 11 -0.31 0.54 15.26
N LEU A 12 1.00 0.27 15.25
CA LEU A 12 1.72 -0.27 14.09
C LEU A 12 1.12 -1.59 13.63
N ARG A 13 0.83 -2.50 14.56
CA ARG A 13 0.20 -3.80 14.24
C ARG A 13 -1.19 -3.62 13.63
N THR A 14 -2.02 -2.77 14.21
CA THR A 14 -3.36 -2.48 13.70
C THR A 14 -3.30 -1.84 12.31
N ALA A 15 -2.41 -0.86 12.12
CA ALA A 15 -2.19 -0.21 10.83
C ALA A 15 -1.68 -1.20 9.77
N THR A 16 -0.82 -2.15 10.15
CA THR A 16 -0.34 -3.22 9.26
C THR A 16 -1.49 -4.09 8.78
N ILE A 17 -2.37 -4.52 9.69
CA ILE A 17 -3.53 -5.34 9.34
C ILE A 17 -4.46 -4.56 8.40
N ALA A 18 -4.78 -3.30 8.73
CA ALA A 18 -5.62 -2.45 7.90
C ALA A 18 -5.04 -2.26 6.50
N PHE A 19 -3.73 -2.04 6.39
CA PHE A 19 -3.05 -1.90 5.10
C PHE A 19 -3.06 -3.18 4.28
N VAL A 20 -2.73 -4.33 4.89
CA VAL A 20 -2.76 -5.62 4.18
C VAL A 20 -4.17 -5.95 3.68
N ILE A 21 -5.22 -5.64 4.46
CA ILE A 21 -6.61 -5.81 4.03
C ILE A 21 -6.92 -4.85 2.88
N GLY A 22 -6.60 -3.57 3.01
CA GLY A 22 -6.84 -2.56 1.97
C GLY A 22 -6.19 -2.95 0.65
N TRP A 23 -4.87 -3.20 0.68
CA TRP A 23 -4.11 -3.64 -0.50
C TRP A 23 -4.65 -4.95 -1.08
N GLY A 24 -5.06 -5.90 -0.22
CA GLY A 24 -5.67 -7.14 -0.66
C GLY A 24 -7.00 -6.94 -1.39
N LEU A 25 -7.83 -6.00 -0.95
CA LEU A 25 -9.08 -5.64 -1.64
C LEU A 25 -8.82 -5.00 -3.01
N ASP A 26 -7.78 -4.18 -3.12
CA ASP A 26 -7.36 -3.59 -4.39
C ASP A 26 -6.84 -4.64 -5.37
N ALA A 27 -6.02 -5.58 -4.89
CA ALA A 27 -5.61 -6.74 -5.67
C ALA A 27 -6.81 -7.60 -6.13
N ILE A 28 -7.83 -7.76 -5.28
CA ILE A 28 -9.08 -8.45 -5.66
C ILE A 28 -9.84 -7.69 -6.75
N ASP A 29 -9.88 -6.35 -6.73
CA ASP A 29 -10.46 -5.57 -7.82
C ASP A 29 -9.72 -5.81 -9.15
N HIS A 30 -8.38 -5.84 -9.12
CA HIS A 30 -7.59 -6.18 -10.31
C HIS A 30 -7.90 -7.60 -10.83
N LEU A 31 -8.08 -8.58 -9.95
CA LEU A 31 -8.51 -9.92 -10.34
C LEU A 31 -9.91 -9.91 -10.97
N ARG A 32 -10.82 -9.12 -10.41
CA ARG A 32 -12.19 -8.97 -10.91
C ARG A 32 -12.23 -8.31 -12.29
N ARG A 33 -11.43 -7.26 -12.52
CA ARG A 33 -11.31 -6.58 -13.82
C ARG A 33 -10.52 -7.41 -14.85
N GLY A 34 -9.73 -8.36 -14.37
CA GLY A 34 -8.84 -9.21 -15.14
C GLY A 34 -7.48 -8.53 -15.36
N PHE A 35 -6.39 -9.29 -15.24
CA PHE A 35 -5.03 -8.73 -15.35
C PHE A 35 -4.74 -8.05 -16.70
N ALA A 36 -5.46 -8.40 -17.77
CA ALA A 36 -5.34 -7.75 -19.07
C ALA A 36 -5.89 -6.31 -19.11
N ALA A 37 -6.62 -5.89 -18.08
CA ALA A 37 -7.08 -4.51 -17.94
C ALA A 37 -5.94 -3.52 -17.66
N ALA A 38 -4.83 -4.01 -17.09
CA ALA A 38 -3.64 -3.21 -16.81
C ALA A 38 -2.47 -3.63 -17.73
N PRO A 39 -1.51 -2.73 -17.99
CA PRO A 39 -0.27 -3.08 -18.68
C PRO A 39 0.49 -4.19 -17.95
N GLN A 40 1.11 -5.09 -18.70
CA GLN A 40 1.92 -6.18 -18.14
C GLN A 40 3.08 -5.67 -17.27
N THR A 41 3.70 -4.55 -17.66
CA THR A 41 4.77 -3.92 -16.86
C THR A 41 4.27 -3.49 -15.48
N LEU A 42 3.05 -2.94 -15.39
CA LEU A 42 2.43 -2.59 -14.11
C LEU A 42 2.17 -3.84 -13.25
N THR A 43 1.81 -4.97 -13.86
CA THR A 43 1.66 -6.24 -13.13
C THR A 43 2.98 -6.67 -12.48
N TYR A 44 4.12 -6.54 -13.18
CA TYR A 44 5.43 -6.84 -12.59
C TYR A 44 5.83 -5.86 -11.49
N LEU A 45 5.51 -4.58 -11.64
CA LEU A 45 5.72 -3.58 -10.58
C LEU A 45 4.86 -3.89 -9.35
N ALA A 46 3.59 -4.25 -9.53
CA ALA A 46 2.70 -4.66 -8.45
C ALA A 46 3.19 -5.92 -7.74
N ALA A 47 3.69 -6.91 -8.48
CA ALA A 47 4.30 -8.11 -7.88
C ALA A 47 5.56 -7.77 -7.07
N THR A 48 6.42 -6.89 -7.58
CA THR A 48 7.60 -6.40 -6.85
C THR A 48 7.19 -5.67 -5.57
N HIS A 49 6.17 -4.83 -5.65
CA HIS A 49 5.61 -4.12 -4.51
C HIS A 49 5.01 -5.08 -3.47
N ALA A 50 4.29 -6.11 -3.89
CA ALA A 50 3.76 -7.16 -3.01
C ALA A 50 4.87 -7.87 -2.21
N VAL A 51 6.01 -8.14 -2.85
CA VAL A 51 7.19 -8.70 -2.18
C VAL A 51 7.73 -7.74 -1.11
N LEU A 52 7.84 -6.44 -1.42
CA LEU A 52 8.28 -5.43 -0.43
C LEU A 52 7.33 -5.36 0.77
N ILE A 53 6.01 -5.41 0.53
CA ILE A 53 5.00 -5.47 1.59
C ILE A 53 5.19 -6.73 2.44
N ALA A 54 5.33 -7.90 1.81
CA ALA A 54 5.51 -9.16 2.52
C ALA A 54 6.79 -9.17 3.38
N VAL A 55 7.89 -8.60 2.88
CA VAL A 55 9.14 -8.44 3.64
C VAL A 55 8.92 -7.54 4.85
N ALA A 56 8.31 -6.37 4.68
CA ALA A 56 8.03 -5.45 5.79
C ALA A 56 7.11 -6.07 6.84
N VAL A 57 6.03 -6.76 6.43
CA VAL A 57 5.15 -7.50 7.34
C VAL A 57 5.92 -8.59 8.09
N THR A 58 6.75 -9.36 7.39
CA THR A 58 7.58 -10.40 8.00
C THR A 58 8.55 -9.82 9.03
N MET A 59 9.13 -8.65 8.76
CA MET A 59 10.01 -7.95 9.71
C MET A 59 9.26 -7.55 10.98
N ILE A 60 8.01 -7.06 10.87
CA ILE A 60 7.15 -6.74 12.02
C ILE A 60 6.86 -8.01 12.84
N LEU A 61 6.39 -9.08 12.17
CA LEU A 61 6.04 -10.34 12.84
C LEU A 61 7.26 -11.03 13.48
N SER A 62 8.45 -10.79 12.94
CA SER A 62 9.71 -11.31 13.46
C SER A 62 10.38 -10.37 14.47
N HIS A 63 9.68 -9.31 14.91
CA HIS A 63 10.18 -8.29 15.85
C HIS A 63 11.57 -7.73 15.47
N ARG A 64 11.80 -7.50 14.17
CA ARG A 64 13.09 -6.97 13.70
C ARG A 64 13.21 -5.49 14.08
N ARG A 65 14.40 -5.09 14.57
CA ARG A 65 14.69 -3.70 14.97
C ARG A 65 14.38 -2.65 13.89
N HIS A 66 14.52 -3.03 12.62
CA HIS A 66 14.36 -2.17 11.44
C HIS A 66 12.95 -2.25 10.81
N ALA A 67 12.00 -2.91 11.47
CA ALA A 67 10.63 -3.02 10.97
C ALA A 67 9.94 -1.66 10.81
N PRO A 68 10.05 -0.71 11.77
CA PRO A 68 9.46 0.62 11.62
C PRO A 68 9.97 1.37 10.37
N GLU A 69 11.28 1.33 10.09
CA GLU A 69 11.89 1.90 8.89
C GLU A 69 11.30 1.30 7.61
N ALA A 70 11.20 -0.04 7.55
CA ALA A 70 10.63 -0.73 6.41
C ALA A 70 9.16 -0.34 6.17
N THR A 71 8.34 -0.26 7.23
CA THR A 71 6.93 0.15 7.09
C THR A 71 6.76 1.58 6.62
N MET A 72 7.58 2.51 7.13
CA MET A 72 7.56 3.90 6.71
C MET A 72 7.91 4.03 5.22
N ILE A 73 8.99 3.38 4.78
CA ILE A 73 9.46 3.43 3.38
C ILE A 73 8.43 2.77 2.45
N VAL A 74 8.04 1.53 2.74
CA VAL A 74 7.11 0.78 1.87
C VAL A 74 5.72 1.43 1.88
N GLY A 75 5.23 1.90 3.03
CA GLY A 75 3.97 2.63 3.10
C GLY A 75 4.00 3.93 2.29
N ALA A 76 5.05 4.73 2.39
CA ALA A 76 5.20 5.95 1.58
C ALA A 76 5.28 5.65 0.08
N LEU A 77 6.07 4.64 -0.31
CA LEU A 77 6.12 4.16 -1.70
C LEU A 77 4.75 3.68 -2.19
N SER A 78 3.96 3.04 -1.33
CA SER A 78 2.60 2.59 -1.66
C SER A 78 1.67 3.77 -1.92
N VAL A 79 1.70 4.82 -1.08
CA VAL A 79 0.89 6.04 -1.26
C VAL A 79 1.24 6.71 -2.60
N LEU A 80 2.53 6.92 -2.84
CA LEU A 80 2.99 7.58 -4.07
C LEU A 80 2.73 6.73 -5.31
N GLY A 81 2.99 5.44 -5.24
CA GLY A 81 2.80 4.49 -6.34
C GLY A 81 1.33 4.34 -6.72
N LEU A 82 0.46 4.02 -5.76
CA LEU A 82 -0.98 3.88 -6.01
C LEU A 82 -1.60 5.20 -6.49
N GLY A 83 -1.20 6.33 -5.88
CA GLY A 83 -1.64 7.65 -6.32
C GLY A 83 -1.23 7.95 -7.75
N TYR A 84 0.03 7.69 -8.12
CA TYR A 84 0.52 7.90 -9.48
C TYR A 84 -0.15 6.97 -10.51
N VAL A 85 -0.30 5.68 -10.17
CA VAL A 85 -0.87 4.67 -11.07
C VAL A 85 -2.34 4.96 -11.37
N HIS A 86 -3.13 5.32 -10.36
CA HIS A 86 -4.59 5.41 -10.48
C HIS A 86 -5.15 6.83 -10.55
N LEU A 87 -4.59 7.79 -9.80
CA LEU A 87 -5.18 9.12 -9.63
C LEU A 87 -4.62 10.17 -10.59
N MET A 88 -3.49 9.91 -11.23
CA MET A 88 -2.89 10.84 -12.19
C MET A 88 -3.39 10.60 -13.60
N PRO A 89 -3.46 11.65 -14.44
CA PRO A 89 -3.61 11.49 -15.88
C PRO A 89 -2.55 10.55 -16.46
N SER A 90 -2.87 9.89 -17.57
CA SER A 90 -1.92 9.01 -18.25
C SER A 90 -0.77 9.81 -18.89
N TYR A 91 0.39 9.81 -18.24
CA TYR A 91 1.65 10.37 -18.73
C TYR A 91 2.60 9.28 -19.25
N TRP A 92 2.63 8.12 -18.57
CA TRP A 92 3.35 6.92 -18.99
C TRP A 92 2.40 5.71 -18.95
N PRO A 93 1.64 5.48 -20.03
CA PRO A 93 0.58 4.47 -20.05
C PRO A 93 1.03 3.04 -19.75
N THR A 94 2.31 2.70 -19.95
CA THR A 94 2.85 1.37 -19.64
C THR A 94 3.05 1.13 -18.14
N LEU A 95 3.05 2.19 -17.33
CA LEU A 95 3.27 2.16 -15.88
C LEU A 95 2.02 2.58 -15.09
N GLN A 96 0.91 2.87 -15.76
CA GLN A 96 -0.29 3.40 -15.14
C GLN A 96 -1.52 2.57 -15.49
N ASP A 97 -2.47 2.58 -14.57
CA ASP A 97 -3.83 2.08 -14.74
C ASP A 97 -4.75 3.19 -14.22
N SER A 98 -4.73 4.29 -14.98
CA SER A 98 -5.31 5.57 -14.58
C SER A 98 -6.84 5.48 -14.58
N PHE A 99 -7.45 5.82 -13.46
CA PHE A 99 -8.92 5.89 -13.35
C PHE A 99 -9.47 7.21 -13.90
N VAL A 100 -8.59 8.16 -14.22
CA VAL A 100 -8.95 9.51 -14.69
C VAL A 100 -8.62 9.74 -16.17
N SER A 101 -8.01 8.76 -16.85
CA SER A 101 -7.63 8.82 -18.27
C SER A 101 -8.01 7.55 -19.02
N GLY A 102 -8.18 7.63 -20.35
CA GLY A 102 -8.55 6.49 -21.18
C GLY A 102 -10.01 6.02 -21.05
N PRO A 103 -10.41 4.94 -21.76
CA PRO A 103 -11.74 4.35 -21.65
C PRO A 103 -11.86 3.54 -20.35
N ARG A 104 -12.56 4.11 -19.35
CA ARG A 104 -12.76 3.58 -17.98
C ARG A 104 -13.82 2.47 -17.90
N VAL A 105 -13.84 1.55 -18.86
CA VAL A 105 -14.98 0.61 -19.04
C VAL A 105 -15.04 -0.50 -17.99
N ASP A 106 -13.92 -0.79 -17.34
CA ASP A 106 -13.71 -1.85 -16.36
C ASP A 106 -13.59 -1.32 -14.91
N VAL A 107 -13.30 -0.03 -14.75
CA VAL A 107 -13.24 0.67 -13.45
C VAL A 107 -14.65 0.93 -12.93
N THR A 108 -14.95 0.50 -11.72
CA THR A 108 -16.28 0.69 -11.10
C THR A 108 -16.18 1.42 -9.76
N TRP A 109 -17.32 1.65 -9.09
CA TRP A 109 -17.33 2.19 -7.72
C TRP A 109 -16.47 1.35 -6.77
N PHE A 110 -16.43 0.03 -6.96
CA PHE A 110 -15.64 -0.88 -6.12
C PHE A 110 -14.14 -0.58 -6.27
N SER A 111 -13.66 -0.42 -7.51
CA SER A 111 -12.28 -0.02 -7.81
C SER A 111 -11.88 1.28 -7.11
N TRP A 112 -12.76 2.29 -7.15
CA TRP A 112 -12.51 3.57 -6.47
C TRP A 112 -12.40 3.39 -4.95
N VAL A 113 -13.31 2.63 -4.34
CA VAL A 113 -13.31 2.42 -2.89
C VAL A 113 -12.07 1.64 -2.46
N THR A 114 -11.72 0.55 -3.13
CA THR A 114 -10.57 -0.29 -2.76
C THR A 114 -9.25 0.45 -2.93
N MET A 115 -9.09 1.22 -4.00
CA MET A 115 -7.91 2.05 -4.24
C MET A 115 -7.77 3.15 -3.17
N LEU A 116 -8.84 3.88 -2.84
CA LEU A 116 -8.78 4.94 -1.81
C LEU A 116 -8.52 4.38 -0.42
N VAL A 117 -9.15 3.24 -0.07
CA VAL A 117 -8.88 2.53 1.18
C VAL A 117 -7.42 2.08 1.24
N SER A 118 -6.87 1.56 0.15
CA SER A 118 -5.45 1.15 0.08
C SER A 118 -4.50 2.32 0.29
N ILE A 119 -4.73 3.45 -0.37
CA ILE A 119 -3.92 4.66 -0.19
C ILE A 119 -4.03 5.18 1.24
N GLY A 120 -5.25 5.27 1.79
CA GLY A 120 -5.47 5.74 3.15
C GLY A 120 -4.80 4.84 4.19
N ALA A 121 -4.94 3.52 4.03
CA ALA A 121 -4.32 2.56 4.93
C ALA A 121 -2.78 2.57 4.81
N ALA A 122 -2.24 2.74 3.59
CA ALA A 122 -0.80 2.91 3.38
C ALA A 122 -0.25 4.15 4.08
N LEU A 123 -0.98 5.27 4.02
CA LEU A 123 -0.61 6.50 4.72
C LEU A 123 -0.59 6.31 6.23
N ILE A 124 -1.63 5.68 6.79
CA ILE A 124 -1.70 5.36 8.22
C ILE A 124 -0.56 4.41 8.62
N TRP A 125 -0.24 3.41 7.79
CA TRP A 125 0.84 2.46 8.05
C TRP A 125 2.21 3.11 8.02
N ALA A 126 2.47 3.98 7.04
CA ALA A 126 3.70 4.78 6.98
C ALA A 126 3.85 5.68 8.21
N HIS A 127 2.76 6.33 8.62
CA HIS A 127 2.71 7.17 9.82
C HIS A 127 2.92 6.36 11.10
N ALA A 128 2.37 5.16 11.20
CA ALA A 128 2.61 4.28 12.34
C ALA A 128 4.10 3.88 12.44
N GLY A 129 4.73 3.58 11.30
CA GLY A 129 6.17 3.34 11.21
C GLY A 129 6.98 4.53 11.68
N SER A 130 6.68 5.74 11.18
CA SER A 130 7.40 6.96 11.59
C SER A 130 7.22 7.29 13.08
N ARG A 131 6.02 7.10 13.64
CA ARG A 131 5.79 7.26 15.08
C ARG A 131 6.57 6.26 15.92
N ALA A 132 6.63 5.00 15.49
CA ALA A 132 7.41 3.97 16.18
C ALA A 132 8.91 4.27 16.15
N LEU A 133 9.43 4.90 15.09
CA LEU A 133 10.81 5.37 15.02
C LEU A 133 11.09 6.50 16.01
N VAL A 134 10.26 7.53 16.01
CA VAL A 134 10.44 8.70 16.91
C VAL A 134 10.39 8.30 18.39
N LEU A 135 9.62 7.27 18.74
CA LEU A 135 9.50 6.78 20.12
C LEU A 135 10.58 5.76 20.51
N ARG A 136 11.42 5.33 19.57
CA ARG A 136 12.58 4.45 19.82
C ARG A 136 13.81 5.23 20.29
N ASP A 137 13.91 6.49 19.88
CA ASP A 137 14.99 7.43 20.23
C ASP A 137 14.65 8.22 21.51
#